data_AF-A0A2V3UVD1-F1
#
_entry.id   AF-A0A2V3UVD1-F1
#
_cell.length_a   1.000
_cell.length_b   1.000
_cell.length_c   1.000
_cell.angle_alpha   90.00
_cell.angle_beta   90.00
_cell.angle_gamma   90.00
#
_symmetry.space_group_name_H-M   'P 1'
#
loop_
_entity.id
_entity.type
_entity.pdbx_description
1 polymer ?
#
loop_
_entity_poly.entity_id
_entity_poly.type
_entity_poly.pdbx_seq_one_letter_code
_entity_poly.pdbx_strand_id
1 'polypeptide(L)'
;MNDTIQAVSIIAAALAVSFGAIGPALAEGRAVAAAMDAIARQPEAAGTLSRTLFVGLAMIETMAIYCLVIALLVLFANPFIK
;
A
#
# COMPACT_ATOMS: atom_id res chain seq x y z
N MET A 1 10.59 -18.88 -24.99
CA MET A 1 9.29 -18.82 -24.28
C MET A 1 9.46 -18.21 -22.89
N ASN A 2 10.47 -18.62 -22.12
CA ASN A 2 10.71 -18.10 -20.76
C ASN A 2 11.09 -16.61 -20.73
N ASP A 3 11.87 -16.10 -21.69
CA ASP A 3 12.31 -14.69 -21.70
C ASP A 3 11.14 -13.71 -21.86
N THR A 4 10.16 -14.03 -22.71
CA THR A 4 8.95 -13.21 -22.87
C THR A 4 8.10 -13.21 -21.61
N ILE A 5 7.95 -14.38 -20.96
CA ILE A 5 7.22 -14.50 -19.68
C ILE A 5 7.94 -13.70 -18.58
N GLN A 6 9.27 -13.76 -18.52
CA GLN A 6 10.07 -12.96 -17.58
C GLN A 6 9.90 -11.45 -17.82
N ALA A 7 10.01 -10.99 -19.06
CA ALA A 7 9.83 -9.58 -19.40
C ALA A 7 8.43 -9.07 -19.03
N VAL A 8 7.38 -9.83 -19.36
CA VAL A 8 5.99 -9.49 -18.99
C VAL A 8 5.81 -9.50 -17.48
N SER A 9 6.40 -10.47 -16.77
CA SER A 9 6.34 -10.59 -15.31
C SER A 9 6.94 -9.37 -14.61
N ILE A 10 8.08 -8.86 -15.11
CA ILE A 10 8.73 -7.66 -14.57
C ILE A 10 7.84 -6.42 -14.77
N ILE A 11 7.30 -6.25 -15.98
CA ILE A 11 6.41 -5.12 -16.28
C ILE A 11 5.13 -5.19 -15.45
N ALA A 12 4.51 -6.37 -15.35
CA ALA A 12 3.31 -6.57 -14.56
C ALA A 12 3.54 -6.27 -13.06
N ALA A 13 4.67 -6.72 -12.51
CA ALA A 13 5.07 -6.43 -11.13
C ALA A 13 5.25 -4.92 -10.88
N ALA A 14 5.93 -4.22 -11.78
CA ALA A 14 6.14 -2.77 -11.68
C ALA A 14 4.81 -2.00 -11.74
N LEU A 15 3.91 -2.38 -12.65
CA LEU A 15 2.59 -1.75 -12.79
C LEU A 15 1.71 -2.04 -11.57
N ALA A 16 1.67 -3.29 -11.09
CA ALA A 16 0.87 -3.68 -9.94
C ALA A 16 1.19 -2.85 -8.69
N VAL A 17 2.48 -2.67 -8.38
CA VAL A 17 2.90 -1.85 -7.22
C VAL A 17 2.63 -0.36 -7.47
N SER A 18 2.97 0.14 -8.66
CA SER A 18 2.81 1.56 -8.99
C SER A 18 1.37 2.02 -8.91
N PHE A 19 0.43 1.27 -9.47
CA PHE A 19 -1.00 1.58 -9.39
C PHE A 19 -1.60 1.22 -8.04
N GLY A 20 -1.13 0.12 -7.42
CA GLY A 20 -1.59 -0.33 -6.10
C GLY A 20 -1.29 0.67 -4.98
N ALA A 21 -0.23 1.47 -5.11
CA ALA A 21 0.15 2.48 -4.11
C ALA A 21 -0.65 3.79 -4.19
N ILE A 22 -1.28 4.11 -5.33
CA ILE A 22 -1.94 5.41 -5.54
C ILE A 22 -3.14 5.58 -4.60
N GLY A 23 -4.00 4.56 -4.51
CA GLY A 23 -5.18 4.59 -3.66
C GLY A 23 -4.84 4.79 -2.17
N PRO A 24 -3.99 3.92 -1.59
CA PRO A 24 -3.47 4.07 -0.24
C PRO A 24 -2.83 5.43 0.01
N ALA A 25 -1.91 5.89 -0.84
CA ALA A 25 -1.26 7.19 -0.66
C ALA A 25 -2.25 8.36 -0.54
N LEU A 26 -3.30 8.37 -1.37
CA LEU A 26 -4.35 9.40 -1.32
C LEU A 26 -5.24 9.27 -0.08
N ALA A 27 -5.59 8.05 0.31
CA ALA A 27 -6.44 7.80 1.48
C ALA A 27 -5.72 8.10 2.79
N GLU A 28 -4.47 7.66 2.92
CA GLU A 28 -3.62 7.91 4.08
C GLU A 28 -3.33 9.40 4.24
N GLY A 29 -2.98 10.11 3.17
CA GLY A 29 -2.74 11.55 3.21
C GLY A 29 -3.97 12.31 3.72
N ARG A 30 -5.17 11.91 3.30
CA ARG A 30 -6.43 12.50 3.79
C ARG A 30 -6.70 12.15 5.26
N ALA A 31 -6.47 10.90 5.66
CA ALA A 31 -6.68 10.46 7.03
C ALA A 31 -5.74 11.18 8.01
N VAL A 32 -4.46 11.32 7.64
CA VAL A 32 -3.46 12.05 8.42
C VAL A 32 -3.83 13.53 8.53
N ALA A 33 -4.20 14.20 7.43
CA ALA A 33 -4.61 15.59 7.46
C ALA A 33 -5.81 15.82 8.40
N ALA A 34 -6.84 14.97 8.31
CA ALA A 34 -8.01 15.04 9.18
C ALA A 34 -7.67 14.79 10.65
N ALA A 35 -6.73 13.88 10.93
CA ALA A 35 -6.26 13.63 12.29
C ALA A 35 -5.48 14.84 12.85
N MET A 36 -4.65 15.50 12.03
CA MET A 36 -3.92 16.70 12.46
C MET A 36 -4.89 17.85 12.78
N ASP A 37 -5.92 18.07 11.97
CA ASP A 37 -6.95 19.07 12.24
C ASP A 37 -7.71 18.77 13.54
N ALA A 38 -8.03 17.50 13.80
CA ALA A 38 -8.69 17.09 15.04
C ALA A 38 -7.79 17.29 16.27
N ILE A 39 -6.50 16.95 16.16
CA ILE A 39 -5.50 17.15 17.23
C ILE A 39 -5.28 18.64 17.51
N ALA A 40 -5.21 19.47 16.47
CA ALA A 40 -5.07 20.92 16.62
C ALA A 40 -6.26 21.54 17.37
N ARG A 41 -7.48 21.02 17.15
CA ARG A 41 -8.68 21.46 17.87
C ARG A 41 -8.76 20.94 19.31
N GLN A 42 -8.29 19.72 19.56
CA GLN A 42 -8.30 19.11 20.89
C GLN A 42 -6.98 18.38 21.19
N PRO A 43 -5.93 19.10 21.66
CA PRO A 43 -4.60 18.53 21.89
C PRO A 43 -4.59 17.41 22.94
N GLU A 44 -5.47 17.49 23.94
CA GLU A 44 -5.62 16.49 25.01
C GLU A 44 -6.02 15.10 24.47
N ALA A 45 -6.69 15.05 23.32
CA ALA A 45 -7.14 13.80 22.69
C ALA A 45 -6.08 13.18 21.76
N ALA A 46 -4.89 13.78 21.64
CA ALA A 46 -3.89 13.38 20.65
C ALA A 46 -3.47 11.90 20.73
N GLY A 47 -3.33 11.35 21.94
CA GLY A 47 -2.97 9.95 22.13
C GLY A 47 -4.01 8.98 21.60
N THR A 48 -5.29 9.23 21.88
CA THR A 48 -6.41 8.39 21.42
C THR A 48 -6.60 8.51 19.91
N LEU A 49 -6.56 9.73 19.37
CA LEU A 49 -6.68 9.99 17.93
C LEU A 49 -5.56 9.31 17.14
N SER A 50 -4.30 9.42 17.59
CA SER A 50 -3.16 8.80 16.92
C SER A 50 -3.26 7.28 16.91
N ARG A 51 -3.73 6.65 18.01
CA ARG A 51 -3.92 5.20 18.08
C ARG A 51 -4.95 4.73 17.06
N THR A 52 -6.11 5.39 16.99
CA THR A 52 -7.15 5.06 16.00
C THR A 52 -6.69 5.34 14.58
N LEU A 53 -5.96 6.43 14.35
CA LEU A 53 -5.35 6.75 13.05
C LEU A 53 -4.45 5.61 12.59
N PHE A 54 -3.49 5.17 13.39
CA PHE A 54 -2.56 4.11 12.99
C PHE A 54 -3.26 2.77 12.69
N VAL A 55 -4.32 2.43 13.42
CA VAL A 55 -5.14 1.25 13.09
C VAL A 55 -5.80 1.43 11.72
N GLY A 56 -6.36 2.61 11.45
CA GLY A 56 -6.96 2.94 10.15
C GLY A 56 -5.95 2.93 9.00
N LEU A 57 -4.78 3.56 9.18
CA LEU A 57 -3.70 3.56 8.20
C LEU A 57 -3.20 2.14 7.91
N ALA A 58 -3.01 1.32 8.94
CA ALA A 58 -2.62 -0.08 8.75
C ALA A 58 -3.63 -0.86 7.91
N MET A 59 -4.93 -0.60 8.06
CA MET A 59 -5.97 -1.23 7.21
C MET A 59 -5.91 -0.72 5.77
N ILE A 60 -5.67 0.57 5.56
CA ILE A 60 -5.54 1.16 4.22
C ILE A 60 -4.30 0.59 3.50
N GLU A 61 -3.18 0.50 4.21
CA GLU A 61 -1.90 0.04 3.68
C GLU A 61 -1.93 -1.43 3.23
N THR A 62 -2.84 -2.25 3.80
CA THR A 62 -2.98 -3.66 3.38
C THR A 62 -3.22 -3.83 1.88
N MET A 63 -3.89 -2.87 1.24
CA MET A 63 -4.13 -2.89 -0.21
C MET A 63 -2.83 -2.77 -1.01
N ALA A 64 -1.94 -1.86 -0.62
CA ALA A 64 -0.61 -1.71 -1.23
C ALA A 64 0.24 -2.96 -0.98
N ILE A 65 0.19 -3.51 0.24
CA ILE A 65 0.92 -4.73 0.60
C ILE A 65 0.46 -5.92 -0.25
N TYR A 66 -0.83 -6.07 -0.53
CA TYR A 66 -1.29 -7.15 -1.41
C TYR A 66 -0.75 -7.03 -2.84
N CYS A 67 -0.71 -5.82 -3.40
CA CYS A 67 -0.07 -5.58 -4.70
C CYS A 67 1.43 -5.91 -4.67
N LEU A 68 2.13 -5.51 -3.60
CA LEU A 68 3.53 -5.84 -3.39
C LEU A 68 3.76 -7.35 -3.29
N VAL A 69 2.94 -8.07 -2.51
CA VAL A 69 3.05 -9.52 -2.35
C VAL A 69 2.89 -10.23 -3.68
N ILE A 70 1.88 -9.86 -4.48
CA ILE A 70 1.68 -10.45 -5.82
C ILE A 70 2.86 -10.15 -6.74
N ALA A 71 3.39 -8.93 -6.72
CA ALA A 71 4.58 -8.56 -7.49
C ALA A 71 5.80 -9.42 -7.10
N LEU A 72 6.03 -9.63 -5.80
CA LEU A 72 7.12 -10.48 -5.30
C LEU A 72 6.92 -11.94 -5.72
N LEU A 73 5.70 -12.48 -5.65
CA LEU A 73 5.41 -13.85 -6.08
C LEU A 73 5.67 -14.03 -7.58
N VAL A 74 5.28 -13.07 -8.41
CA VAL A 74 5.49 -13.12 -9.87
C VAL A 74 6.98 -12.97 -10.25
N LEU A 75 7.78 -12.29 -9.43
CA LEU A 75 9.22 -12.14 -9.67
C LEU A 75 10.07 -13.31 -9.14
N PHE A 76 9.74 -13.83 -7.96
CA PHE A 76 10.62 -14.76 -7.24
C PHE A 76 10.04 -16.17 -7.08
N ALA A 77 8.73 -16.34 -7.26
CA ALA A 77 8.02 -17.61 -7.10
C ALA A 77 7.07 -17.87 -8.28
N ASN A 78 7.49 -17.50 -9.49
CA ASN A 78 6.63 -17.53 -10.67
C ASN A 78 6.28 -18.97 -11.08
N PRO A 79 5.00 -19.38 -11.07
CA PRO A 79 4.62 -20.75 -11.38
C PRO A 79 4.77 -21.11 -12.87
N PHE A 80 4.94 -20.11 -13.74
CA PHE A 80 5.04 -20.27 -15.20
C PHE A 80 6.49 -20.32 -15.70
N ILE A 81 7.46 -20.01 -14.84
CA ILE A 81 8.90 -20.08 -15.13
C ILE A 81 9.43 -21.24 -14.29
N LYS A 82 9.28 -22.47 -14.82
CA LYS A 82 10.00 -23.65 -14.33
C LYS A 82 11.18 -23.95 -15.23
#